data_AF-A0A2V7RBU5-F1
#
_entry.id   AF-A0A2V7RBU5-F1
#
_cell.length_a   1.000
_cell.length_b   1.000
_cell.length_c   1.000
_cell.angle_alpha   90.00
_cell.angle_beta   90.00
_cell.angle_gamma   90.00
#
_symmetry.space_group_name_H-M   'P 1'
#
loop_
_entity.id
_entity.type
_entity.pdbx_description
1 polymer ?
#
loop_
_entity_poly.entity_id
_entity_poly.type
_entity_poly.pdbx_seq_one_letter_code
_entity_poly.pdbx_strand_id
1 'polypeptide(L)' 'MAASRPKQAQPTRPRSRKASEIVALVEQLSSGLGSHDGVVLGRGLARLLAEAYQARGRATPAWVEQLTAYYGINRKS' A
#
# COMPACT_ATOMS: atom_id res chain seq x y z
N MET A 1 -16.65 12.65 27.36
CA MET A 1 -15.39 11.90 27.13
C MET A 1 -15.19 11.75 25.62
N ALA A 2 -14.32 12.55 25.01
CA ALA A 2 -13.98 12.40 23.60
C ALA A 2 -12.74 11.51 23.49
N ALA A 3 -12.90 10.29 22.97
CA ALA A 3 -11.80 9.38 22.75
C ALA A 3 -10.85 9.96 21.69
N SER A 4 -9.61 10.22 22.10
CA SER A 4 -8.51 10.59 21.23
C SER A 4 -8.34 9.53 20.14
N ARG A 5 -8.82 9.79 18.93
CA ARG A 5 -8.56 8.93 17.78
C ARG A 5 -7.05 8.87 17.58
N PRO A 6 -6.41 7.68 17.55
CA PRO A 6 -5.00 7.61 17.26
C PRO A 6 -4.77 8.23 15.89
N LYS A 7 -3.99 9.31 15.84
CA LYS A 7 -3.47 9.90 14.62
C LYS A 7 -2.66 8.80 13.94
N GLN A 8 -3.27 8.08 13.01
CA GLN A 8 -2.59 7.05 12.23
C GLN A 8 -1.34 7.71 11.68
N ALA A 9 -0.17 7.21 12.10
CA ALA A 9 1.11 7.65 11.58
C ALA A 9 1.00 7.57 10.06
N GLN A 10 1.11 8.72 9.38
CA GLN A 10 1.08 8.72 7.92
C GLN A 10 2.15 7.74 7.46
N PRO A 11 1.79 6.72 6.67
CA PRO A 11 2.75 5.72 6.24
C PRO A 11 3.89 6.43 5.54
N THR A 12 5.12 6.17 5.99
CA THR A 12 6.33 6.74 5.40
C THR A 12 6.29 6.49 3.89
N ARG A 13 6.34 7.57 3.10
CA ARG A 13 6.28 7.47 1.64
C ARG A 13 7.32 6.47 1.14
N PRO A 14 7.00 5.66 0.11
CA PRO A 14 7.95 4.73 -0.46
C PRO A 14 9.23 5.45 -0.91
N ARG A 15 10.39 4.82 -0.72
CA ARG A 15 11.68 5.36 -1.19
C ARG A 15 11.90 5.12 -2.67
N SER A 16 11.32 4.05 -3.22
CA SER A 16 11.37 3.73 -4.63
C SER A 16 10.49 4.69 -5.43
N ARG A 17 11.06 5.33 -6.45
CA ARG A 17 10.31 6.16 -7.41
C ARG A 17 9.11 5.42 -7.99
N LYS A 18 9.30 4.17 -8.39
CA LYS A 18 8.24 3.33 -8.97
C LYS A 18 7.10 3.07 -7.99
N ALA A 19 7.43 2.78 -6.72
CA ALA A 19 6.42 2.60 -5.69
C ALA A 19 5.65 3.90 -5.42
N SER A 20 6.34 5.04 -5.39
CA SER A 20 5.72 6.35 -5.21
C SER A 20 4.80 6.74 -6.38
N GLU A 21 5.17 6.44 -7.63
CA GLU A 21 4.32 6.66 -8.80
C GLU A 21 3.06 5.79 -8.75
N ILE A 22 3.17 4.53 -8.28
CA ILE A 22 2.01 3.65 -8.09
C ILE A 22 1.08 4.18 -6.99
N VAL A 23 1.63 4.64 -5.86
CA VAL A 23 0.83 5.25 -4.80
C VAL A 23 0.07 6.47 -5.32
N ALA A 24 0.75 7.36 -6.05
CA ALA A 24 0.12 8.54 -6.64
C ALA A 24 -1.00 8.18 -7.63
N LEU A 25 -0.82 7.12 -8.43
CA LEU A 25 -1.86 6.63 -9.33
C LEU A 25 -3.07 6.07 -8.56
N VAL A 26 -2.84 5.31 -7.48
CA VAL A 26 -3.93 4.82 -6.61
C VAL A 26 -4.67 5.99 -5.96
N GLU A 27 -3.96 7.01 -5.47
CA GLU A 27 -4.55 8.23 -4.91
C GLU A 27 -5.40 8.98 -5.95
N GLN A 28 -4.92 9.12 -7.19
CA GLN A 28 -5.68 9.74 -8.28
C GLN A 28 -6.97 8.96 -8.60
N LEU A 29 -6.88 7.63 -8.72
CA LEU A 29 -8.02 6.77 -9.01
C LEU A 29 -9.06 6.74 -7.87
N SER A 30 -8.63 6.98 -6.63
CA SER A 30 -9.48 6.96 -5.44
C SER A 30 -9.91 8.34 -4.94
N SER A 31 -9.46 9.42 -5.60
CA SER A 31 -9.72 10.80 -5.19
C SER A 31 -11.22 11.16 -5.05
N GLY A 32 -12.10 10.44 -5.75
CA GLY A 32 -13.57 10.58 -5.62
C GLY A 32 -14.26 9.56 -4.71
N LEU A 33 -13.53 8.57 -4.17
CA LEU A 33 -14.07 7.47 -3.36
C LEU A 33 -13.81 7.66 -1.85
N GLY A 34 -12.93 8.60 -1.49
CA GLY A 34 -12.54 8.85 -0.10
C GLY A 34 -11.32 8.03 0.32
N SER A 35 -10.67 8.47 1.40
CA SER A 35 -9.35 7.98 1.81
C SER A 35 -9.32 6.49 2.19
N HIS A 36 -10.43 5.95 2.71
CA HIS A 36 -10.53 4.54 3.05
C HIS A 36 -10.47 3.64 1.81
N ASP A 37 -11.18 4.02 0.75
CA ASP A 37 -11.25 3.24 -0.49
C ASP A 37 -9.92 3.24 -1.24
N GLY A 38 -9.16 4.33 -1.18
CA GLY A 38 -7.79 4.39 -1.70
C GLY A 38 -6.83 3.42 -1.00
N VAL A 39 -6.95 3.25 0.32
CA VAL A 39 -6.16 2.28 1.07
C VAL A 39 -6.55 0.84 0.72
N VAL A 40 -7.84 0.54 0.58
CA VAL A 40 -8.33 -0.79 0.20
C VAL A 40 -7.84 -1.17 -1.21
N LEU A 41 -7.96 -0.25 -2.18
CA LEU A 41 -7.45 -0.43 -3.54
C LEU A 41 -5.94 -0.69 -3.55
N GLY A 42 -5.18 0.16 -2.86
CA GLY A 42 -3.73 0.02 -2.76
C GLY A 42 -3.30 -1.29 -2.11
N ARG A 43 -4.04 -1.74 -1.08
CA ARG A 43 -3.82 -3.02 -0.42
C ARG A 43 -4.06 -4.20 -1.37
N GLY A 44 -5.16 -4.16 -2.12
CA GLY A 44 -5.48 -5.17 -3.14
C GLY A 44 -4.39 -5.25 -4.20
N LEU A 45 -3.96 -4.11 -4.73
CA LEU A 45 -2.91 -4.03 -5.75
C LEU A 45 -1.56 -4.57 -5.25
N ALA A 46 -1.11 -4.14 -4.07
CA ALA A 46 0.17 -4.57 -3.52
C ALA A 46 0.18 -6.08 -3.24
N ARG A 47 -0.94 -6.64 -2.77
CA ARG A 47 -1.11 -8.09 -2.59
C ARG A 47 -1.07 -8.83 -3.92
N LEU A 48 -1.83 -8.37 -4.92
CA LEU A 48 -1.86 -8.98 -6.25
C LEU A 48 -0.46 -9.02 -6.88
N LEU A 49 0.32 -7.94 -6.76
CA LEU A 49 1.69 -7.90 -7.26
C LEU A 49 2.58 -8.92 -6.55
N ALA A 50 2.54 -8.98 -5.22
CA ALA A 50 3.33 -9.94 -4.45
C ALA A 50 2.97 -11.39 -4.84
N GLU A 51 1.68 -11.71 -4.90
CA GLU A 51 1.19 -13.03 -5.31
C GLU A 51 1.58 -13.39 -6.75
N ALA A 52 1.53 -12.43 -7.68
CA ALA A 52 1.93 -12.67 -9.07
C ALA A 52 3.43 -12.98 -9.24
N TYR A 53 4.30 -12.36 -8.44
CA TYR A 53 5.73 -12.70 -8.45
C TYR A 53 5.97 -14.10 -7.87
N GLN A 54 5.32 -14.41 -6.74
CA GLN A 54 5.42 -15.72 -6.08
C GLN A 54 4.89 -16.85 -6.97
N ALA A 55 3.74 -16.66 -7.62
CA ALA A 55 3.17 -17.63 -8.55
C ALA A 55 4.07 -17.93 -9.77
N ARG A 56 4.94 -16.98 -10.14
CA ARG A 56 5.95 -17.15 -11.19
C ARG A 56 7.27 -17.74 -10.68
N GLY A 57 7.34 -18.14 -9.41
CA GLY A 57 8.57 -18.63 -8.77
C GLY A 57 9.66 -17.56 -8.68
N ARG A 58 9.31 -16.27 -8.73
CA ARG A 58 10.25 -15.16 -8.67
C ARG A 58 10.25 -14.53 -7.28
N ALA A 59 11.42 -14.09 -6.84
CA ALA A 59 11.54 -13.25 -5.67
C ALA A 59 10.70 -11.98 -5.84
N THR A 60 10.04 -11.56 -4.76
CA THR A 60 9.30 -10.30 -4.71
C THR A 60 10.29 -9.14 -4.77
N PRO A 61 10.17 -8.20 -5.74
CA PRO A 61 11.10 -7.08 -5.82
C PRO A 61 10.94 -6.12 -4.63
N ALA A 62 12.04 -5.49 -4.19
CA ALA A 62 12.03 -4.54 -3.07
C ALA A 62 11.03 -3.38 -3.22
N TRP A 63 10.72 -2.93 -4.45
CA TRP A 63 9.71 -1.90 -4.66
C TRP A 63 8.28 -2.40 -4.38
N VAL A 64 8.01 -3.69 -4.58
CA VAL A 64 6.74 -4.33 -4.21
C VAL A 64 6.65 -4.48 -2.71
N GLU A 65 7.75 -4.86 -2.04
CA GLU A 65 7.83 -4.91 -0.58
C GLU A 65 7.55 -3.56 0.08
N GLN A 66 8.04 -2.47 -0.52
CA GLN A 66 7.73 -1.11 -0.09
C GLN A 66 6.25 -0.76 -0.26
N LEU A 67 5.57 -1.27 -1.29
CA LEU A 67 4.12 -1.08 -1.46
C LEU A 67 3.33 -1.87 -0.41
N THR A 68 3.69 -3.13 -0.15
CA THR A 68 3.07 -3.94 0.92
C THR A 68 3.28 -3.31 2.29
N ALA A 69 4.45 -2.73 2.55
CA ALA A 69 4.71 -1.98 3.78
C ALA A 69 3.88 -0.69 3.87
N TYR A 70 3.80 0.10 2.78
CA TYR A 70 3.04 1.34 2.74
C TYR A 70 1.54 1.12 3.01
N TYR A 71 0.94 0.08 2.41
CA TYR A 71 -0.47 -0.25 2.62
C TYR A 71 -0.74 -1.15 3.84
N GLY A 72 0.24 -1.37 4.73
CA GLY A 72 0.04 -2.11 5.97
C GLY A 72 -0.35 -3.58 5.77
N ILE A 73 0.16 -4.23 4.72
CA ILE A 73 -0.02 -5.66 4.47
C ILE A 73 0.92 -6.49 5.35
N ASN A 74 1.89 -5.86 6.02
CA ASN A 74 2.78 -6.57 6.91
C ASN A 74 1.96 -7.24 8.02
N ARG A 75 1.77 -8.56 7.89
CA ARG A 75 1.17 -9.41 8.91
C ARG A 75 1.95 -9.13 10.19
N LYS A 76 1.31 -8.49 11.17
CA LYS A 76 1.68 -8.77 12.55
C LYS A 76 1.40 -10.27 12.75
N SER A 77 2.47 -11.06 12.78
CA SER A 77 2.49 -12.30 13.56
C SER A 77 2.24 -11.97 15.03
#